data_AF-A0A7C3U713-F1
#
_entry.id   AF-A0A7C3U713-F1
#
_cell.length_a   1.000
_cell.length_b   1.000
_cell.length_c   1.000
_cell.angle_alpha   90.00
_cell.angle_beta   90.00
_cell.angle_gamma   90.00
#
_symmetry.space_group_name_H-M   'P 1'
#
loop_
_entity.id
_entity.type
_entity.pdbx_description
1 polymer ?
#
loop_
_entity_poly.entity_id
_entity_poly.type
_entity_poly.pdbx_seq_one_letter_code
_entity_poly.pdbx_strand_id
1 'polypeptide(L)'
;MSKKVGRIPREEYYRERQRRWVWVFPKIDRRLTSKKIVDLDTFCQVIFPHSVKKQGVAKAIIDAFIESNRPLYLRDLRRIVSGKLKVSSQTLSDTYKAMLRSGLLEKKYRNDPTYLSVQFSRRLRDIADYWENYLAAKKVVLNAGSK
;
A
#
# COMPACT_ATOMS: atom_id res chain seq x y z
N MET A 1 7.21 -22.83 38.51
CA MET A 1 7.79 -21.54 38.05
C MET A 1 7.27 -21.24 36.65
N SER A 2 6.50 -20.16 36.49
CA SER A 2 5.82 -19.77 35.25
C SER A 2 6.80 -19.26 34.19
N LYS A 3 6.79 -19.85 32.99
CA LYS A 3 7.58 -19.38 31.83
C LYS A 3 6.96 -18.09 31.30
N LYS A 4 7.67 -16.97 31.44
CA LYS A 4 7.31 -15.68 30.83
C LYS A 4 7.27 -15.81 29.30
N VAL A 5 6.07 -15.79 28.74
CA VAL A 5 5.83 -15.59 27.30
C VAL A 5 6.21 -14.14 26.96
N GLY A 6 7.05 -13.94 25.93
CA GLY A 6 7.09 -12.63 25.24
C GLY A 6 8.42 -11.88 25.17
N ARG A 7 9.55 -12.54 24.88
CA ARG A 7 10.66 -11.88 24.19
C ARG A 7 11.11 -12.73 23.01
N ILE A 8 10.54 -12.46 21.83
CA ILE A 8 11.16 -12.88 20.58
C ILE A 8 12.51 -12.15 20.51
N PRO A 9 13.65 -12.84 20.33
CA PRO A 9 14.95 -12.21 20.16
C PRO A 9 14.87 -11.19 19.02
N ARG A 10 15.18 -9.91 19.30
CA ARG A 10 15.07 -8.80 18.32
C ARG A 10 15.75 -9.17 17.00
N GLU A 11 16.87 -9.86 17.04
CA GLU A 11 17.66 -10.24 15.87
C GLU A 11 16.97 -11.25 14.94
N GLU A 12 16.30 -12.27 15.49
CA GLU A 12 15.65 -13.30 14.67
C GLU A 12 14.44 -12.71 13.93
N TYR A 13 13.68 -11.85 14.63
CA TYR A 13 12.61 -11.04 14.04
C TYR A 13 13.13 -10.10 12.93
N TYR A 14 14.25 -9.39 13.16
CA TYR A 14 14.82 -8.51 12.14
C TYR A 14 15.46 -9.27 10.97
N ARG A 15 16.05 -10.45 11.20
CA ARG A 15 16.59 -11.33 10.14
C ARG A 15 15.48 -11.92 9.29
N GLU A 16 14.42 -12.44 9.88
CA GLU A 16 13.26 -12.89 9.10
C GLU A 16 12.62 -11.73 8.33
N ARG A 17 12.56 -10.55 8.93
CA ARG A 17 12.08 -9.33 8.27
C ARG A 17 12.97 -8.92 7.09
N GLN A 18 14.28 -8.96 7.23
CA GLN A 18 15.23 -8.69 6.13
C GLN A 18 15.16 -9.77 5.04
N ARG A 19 15.00 -11.05 5.40
CA ARG A 19 14.77 -12.14 4.44
C ARG A 19 13.45 -11.99 3.67
N ARG A 20 12.43 -11.38 4.28
CA ARG A 20 11.16 -11.03 3.62
C ARG A 20 11.27 -9.78 2.75
N TRP A 21 12.29 -8.92 2.93
CA TRP A 21 12.57 -7.74 2.09
C TRP A 21 13.28 -8.09 0.77
N VAL A 22 13.30 -9.37 0.38
CA VAL A 22 13.56 -9.74 -1.02
C VAL A 22 12.43 -9.12 -1.84
N TRP A 23 12.80 -8.24 -2.77
CA TRP A 23 11.92 -7.55 -3.71
C TRP A 23 10.67 -8.35 -4.03
N VAL A 24 9.55 -7.98 -3.40
CA VAL A 24 8.26 -8.60 -3.72
C VAL A 24 7.86 -8.01 -5.06
N PHE A 25 8.10 -8.77 -6.12
CA PHE A 25 7.52 -8.50 -7.44
C PHE A 25 6.16 -9.19 -7.47
N PRO A 26 5.06 -8.50 -7.16
CA PRO A 26 3.76 -9.03 -7.57
C PRO A 26 3.82 -9.19 -9.09
N LYS A 27 3.61 -10.42 -9.57
CA LYS A 27 3.46 -10.67 -11.01
C LYS A 27 2.13 -10.03 -11.44
N ILE A 28 2.18 -8.78 -11.89
CA ILE A 28 1.03 -8.09 -12.45
C ILE A 28 0.94 -8.48 -13.93
N ASP A 29 0.02 -9.38 -14.25
CA ASP A 29 -0.27 -9.70 -15.66
C ASP A 29 -1.13 -8.58 -16.26
N ARG A 30 -0.48 -7.72 -17.06
CA ARG A 30 -1.15 -6.57 -17.68
C ARG A 30 -2.34 -6.97 -18.56
N ARG A 31 -2.34 -8.14 -19.22
CA ARG A 31 -3.47 -8.60 -20.07
C ARG A 31 -4.66 -9.02 -19.21
N LEU A 32 -4.41 -9.64 -18.06
CA LEU A 32 -5.45 -10.04 -17.11
C LEU A 32 -5.95 -8.88 -16.24
N THR A 33 -5.08 -7.97 -15.84
CA THR A 33 -5.40 -6.85 -14.93
C THR A 33 -6.01 -5.65 -15.66
N SER A 34 -5.72 -5.44 -16.94
CA SER A 34 -6.26 -4.29 -17.71
C SER A 34 -7.75 -4.38 -18.03
N LYS A 35 -8.35 -5.58 -17.99
CA LYS A 35 -9.77 -5.82 -18.30
C LYS A 35 -10.63 -6.18 -17.10
N LYS A 36 -10.03 -6.41 -15.93
CA LYS A 36 -10.76 -6.71 -14.69
C LYS A 36 -10.89 -5.44 -13.87
N ILE A 37 -12.09 -5.21 -13.31
CA ILE A 37 -12.24 -4.35 -12.13
C ILE A 37 -11.22 -4.89 -11.12
N VAL A 38 -10.19 -4.09 -10.84
CA VAL A 38 -8.99 -4.53 -10.13
C VAL A 38 -9.37 -5.02 -8.74
N ASP A 39 -8.93 -6.23 -8.42
CA ASP A 39 -9.11 -6.78 -7.07
C ASP A 39 -8.37 -5.90 -6.06
N LEU A 40 -9.15 -5.22 -5.21
CA LEU A 40 -8.64 -4.34 -4.17
C LEU A 40 -7.76 -5.10 -3.17
N ASP A 41 -8.02 -6.39 -2.93
CA ASP A 41 -7.19 -7.22 -2.06
C ASP A 41 -5.78 -7.37 -2.64
N THR A 42 -5.69 -7.75 -3.91
CA THR A 42 -4.41 -7.81 -4.64
C THR A 42 -3.69 -6.46 -4.62
N PHE A 43 -4.40 -5.35 -4.86
CA PHE A 43 -3.81 -4.02 -4.80
C PHE A 43 -3.23 -3.71 -3.42
N CYS A 44 -4.00 -3.93 -2.36
CA CYS A 44 -3.54 -3.72 -0.98
C CYS A 44 -2.34 -4.62 -0.63
N GLN A 45 -2.30 -5.84 -1.14
CA GLN A 45 -1.15 -6.74 -1.02
C GLN A 45 0.10 -6.15 -1.70
N VAL A 46 -0.02 -5.55 -2.88
CA VAL A 46 1.09 -4.90 -3.59
C VAL A 46 1.66 -3.73 -2.79
N ILE A 47 0.81 -2.84 -2.26
CA ILE A 47 1.28 -1.63 -1.58
C ILE A 47 1.70 -1.86 -0.11
N PHE A 48 1.22 -2.95 0.52
CA PHE A 48 1.60 -3.36 1.87
C PHE A 48 2.03 -4.84 1.93
N PRO A 49 3.10 -5.24 1.23
CA PRO A 49 3.43 -6.66 0.99
C PRO A 49 3.76 -7.45 2.26
N HIS A 50 4.22 -6.78 3.32
CA HIS A 50 4.71 -7.44 4.53
C HIS A 50 3.79 -7.28 5.74
N SER A 51 2.57 -6.75 5.57
CA SER A 51 1.68 -6.52 6.70
C SER A 51 0.22 -6.72 6.34
N VAL A 52 -0.28 -7.93 6.64
CA VAL A 52 -1.71 -8.29 6.50
C VAL A 52 -2.62 -7.31 7.24
N LYS A 53 -2.20 -6.82 8.42
CA LYS A 53 -2.95 -5.80 9.15
C LYS A 53 -3.04 -4.48 8.37
N LYS A 54 -1.95 -4.01 7.75
CA LYS A 54 -1.97 -2.78 6.95
C LYS A 54 -2.71 -2.98 5.63
N GLN A 55 -2.66 -4.17 5.03
CA GLN A 55 -3.46 -4.52 3.85
C GLN A 55 -4.95 -4.36 4.15
N GLY A 56 -5.44 -5.00 5.23
CA GLY A 56 -6.84 -4.89 5.64
C GLY A 56 -7.25 -3.46 6.01
N VAL A 57 -6.40 -2.73 6.73
CA VAL A 57 -6.67 -1.31 7.05
C VAL A 57 -6.73 -0.45 5.81
N ALA A 58 -5.81 -0.62 4.86
CA ALA A 58 -5.81 0.16 3.62
C ALA A 58 -7.07 -0.11 2.79
N LYS A 59 -7.47 -1.38 2.67
CA LYS A 59 -8.74 -1.78 2.05
C LYS A 59 -9.93 -1.10 2.71
N ALA A 60 -10.04 -1.22 4.04
CA ALA A 60 -11.15 -0.64 4.78
C ALA A 60 -11.20 0.90 4.68
N ILE A 61 -10.05 1.57 4.56
CA ILE A 61 -9.98 3.02 4.30
C ILE A 61 -10.50 3.34 2.90
N ILE A 62 -10.07 2.60 1.88
CA ILE A 62 -10.50 2.79 0.49
C ILE A 62 -12.00 2.54 0.37
N ASP A 63 -12.49 1.43 0.92
CA ASP A 63 -13.92 1.10 0.96
C ASP A 63 -14.72 2.20 1.66
N ALA A 64 -14.22 2.74 2.78
CA ALA A 64 -14.90 3.84 3.47
C ALA A 64 -15.06 5.10 2.59
N PHE A 65 -14.07 5.42 1.76
CA PHE A 65 -14.18 6.51 0.81
C PHE A 65 -15.15 6.22 -0.32
N ILE A 66 -15.14 5.00 -0.86
CA ILE A 66 -16.05 4.57 -1.93
C ILE A 66 -17.50 4.57 -1.42
N GLU A 67 -17.76 3.94 -0.27
CA GLU A 67 -19.08 3.84 0.35
C GLU A 67 -19.64 5.22 0.74
N SER A 68 -18.80 6.11 1.26
CA SER A 68 -19.24 7.45 1.68
C SER A 68 -19.35 8.45 0.52
N ASN A 69 -18.72 8.17 -0.61
CA ASN A 69 -18.63 9.03 -1.79
C ASN A 69 -18.29 10.50 -1.47
N ARG A 70 -17.45 10.73 -0.44
CA ARG A 70 -17.06 12.07 0.01
C ARG A 70 -15.71 12.07 0.72
N PRO A 71 -15.07 13.24 0.86
CA PRO A 71 -13.92 13.39 1.73
C PRO A 71 -14.26 13.07 3.20
N LEU A 72 -13.34 12.44 3.92
CA LEU A 72 -13.52 11.99 5.31
C LEU A 72 -12.39 12.51 6.20
N TYR A 73 -12.72 12.88 7.44
CA TYR A 73 -11.70 13.17 8.43
C TYR A 73 -11.11 11.89 9.00
N LEU A 74 -9.87 11.98 9.51
CA LEU A 74 -9.21 10.84 10.16
C LEU A 74 -10.03 10.27 11.33
N ARG A 75 -10.78 11.10 12.06
CA ARG A 75 -11.66 10.64 13.14
C ARG A 75 -12.79 9.74 12.63
N ASP A 76 -13.35 10.06 11.46
CA ASP A 76 -14.44 9.31 10.86
C ASP A 76 -13.90 7.98 10.32
N LEU A 77 -12.75 8.02 9.64
CA LEU A 77 -12.04 6.83 9.19
C LEU A 77 -11.70 5.90 10.36
N ARG A 78 -11.23 6.44 11.50
CA ARG A 78 -10.98 5.65 12.72
C ARG A 78 -12.24 4.92 13.18
N ARG A 79 -13.37 5.62 13.28
CA ARG A 79 -14.64 5.03 13.70
C ARG A 79 -15.09 3.92 12.76
N ILE A 80 -15.06 4.18 11.44
CA ILE A 80 -15.52 3.23 10.41
C ILE A 80 -14.63 1.99 10.39
N VAL A 81 -13.31 2.18 10.30
CA VAL A 81 -12.35 1.06 10.20
C VAL A 81 -12.33 0.24 11.49
N SER A 82 -12.38 0.85 12.67
CA SER A 82 -12.45 0.11 13.95
C SER A 82 -13.75 -0.67 14.11
N GLY A 83 -14.84 -0.26 13.46
CA GLY A 83 -16.09 -1.04 13.39
C GLY A 83 -15.97 -2.29 12.51
N LYS A 84 -15.14 -2.25 11.46
CA LYS A 84 -14.92 -3.38 10.53
C LYS A 84 -13.77 -4.30 10.94
N LEU A 85 -12.74 -3.77 11.60
CA LEU A 85 -11.48 -4.47 11.88
C LEU A 85 -10.99 -4.20 13.31
N LYS A 86 -10.65 -5.27 14.04
CA LYS A 86 -9.98 -5.18 15.34
C LYS A 86 -8.49 -4.85 15.17
N VAL A 87 -8.18 -3.56 15.06
CA VAL A 87 -6.80 -3.05 14.93
C VAL A 87 -6.54 -1.91 15.91
N SER A 88 -5.27 -1.74 16.31
CA SER A 88 -4.89 -0.63 17.18
C SER A 88 -4.98 0.70 16.44
N SER A 89 -5.33 1.77 17.17
CA SER A 89 -5.33 3.15 16.66
C SER A 89 -3.99 3.54 16.03
N GLN A 90 -2.89 3.01 16.57
CA GLN A 90 -1.54 3.22 16.04
C GLN A 90 -1.38 2.59 14.65
N THR A 91 -1.78 1.33 14.46
CA THR A 91 -1.70 0.64 13.17
C THR A 91 -2.50 1.38 12.09
N LEU A 92 -3.70 1.84 12.45
CA LEU A 92 -4.52 2.64 11.55
C LEU A 92 -3.85 3.95 11.17
N SER A 93 -3.38 4.71 12.17
CA SER A 93 -2.69 5.98 11.98
C SER A 93 -1.45 5.85 11.08
N ASP A 94 -0.65 4.80 11.29
CA ASP A 94 0.56 4.55 10.51
C ASP A 94 0.25 4.14 9.08
N THR A 95 -0.81 3.36 8.87
CA THR A 95 -1.28 2.98 7.52
C THR A 95 -1.80 4.19 6.77
N TYR A 96 -2.67 4.99 7.40
CA TYR A 96 -3.17 6.24 6.85
C TYR A 96 -2.04 7.22 6.47
N LYS A 97 -1.05 7.39 7.34
CA LYS A 97 0.14 8.22 7.04
C LYS A 97 0.97 7.67 5.89
N ALA A 98 1.11 6.35 5.79
CA ALA A 98 1.82 5.73 4.66
C ALA A 98 1.09 5.99 3.34
N MET A 99 -0.25 5.89 3.32
CA MET A 99 -1.06 6.17 2.14
C MET A 99 -1.04 7.67 1.74
N LEU A 100 -0.99 8.58 2.71
CA LEU A 100 -0.77 10.00 2.43
C LEU A 100 0.60 10.24 1.78
N ARG A 101 1.66 9.67 2.33
CA ARG A 101 3.03 9.86 1.82
C ARG A 101 3.18 9.30 0.41
N SER A 102 2.55 8.16 0.11
CA SER A 102 2.59 7.57 -1.23
C SER A 102 1.79 8.39 -2.27
N GLY A 103 0.89 9.27 -1.83
CA GLY A 103 -0.03 10.00 -2.71
C GLY A 103 -1.26 9.18 -3.09
N LEU A 104 -1.58 8.11 -2.34
CA LEU A 104 -2.87 7.40 -2.44
C LEU A 104 -4.00 8.19 -1.79
N LEU A 105 -3.66 8.93 -0.74
CA LEU A 105 -4.53 9.86 -0.07
C LEU A 105 -3.97 11.26 -0.20
N GLU A 106 -4.86 12.25 -0.21
CA GLU A 106 -4.48 13.65 -0.25
C GLU A 106 -5.39 14.48 0.66
N LYS A 107 -4.83 15.57 1.17
CA LYS A 107 -5.54 16.63 1.89
C LYS A 107 -4.76 17.92 1.74
N LYS A 108 -5.46 19.06 1.77
CA LYS A 108 -4.84 20.38 1.56
C LYS A 108 -4.14 20.87 2.82
N TYR A 109 -4.79 20.77 3.98
CA TYR A 109 -4.21 21.14 5.28
C TYR A 109 -4.26 20.00 6.31
N ARG A 110 -3.59 20.20 7.45
CA ARG A 110 -3.48 19.18 8.51
C ARG A 110 -4.84 18.69 9.01
N ASN A 111 -5.80 19.60 9.16
CA ASN A 111 -7.11 19.34 9.74
C ASN A 111 -8.20 19.16 8.68
N ASP A 112 -7.85 19.16 7.40
CA ASP A 112 -8.82 19.00 6.33
C ASP A 112 -9.28 17.55 6.19
N PRO A 113 -10.48 17.36 5.62
CA PRO A 113 -10.89 16.03 5.21
C PRO A 113 -9.94 15.52 4.12
N THR A 114 -9.72 14.21 4.14
CA THR A 114 -8.87 13.50 3.19
C THR A 114 -9.72 12.95 2.06
N TYR A 115 -9.15 12.80 0.86
CA TYR A 115 -9.78 12.15 -0.28
C TYR A 115 -8.82 11.16 -0.96
N LEU A 116 -9.37 10.26 -1.78
CA LEU A 116 -8.57 9.38 -2.63
C LEU A 116 -7.90 10.19 -3.72
N SER A 117 -6.59 10.00 -3.91
CA SER A 117 -5.81 10.75 -4.88
C SER A 117 -5.28 9.86 -6.00
N VAL A 118 -5.11 10.47 -7.17
CA VAL A 118 -4.47 9.86 -8.33
C VAL A 118 -2.97 10.20 -8.41
N GLN A 119 -2.42 10.91 -7.42
CA GLN A 119 -0.98 11.22 -7.41
C GLN A 119 -0.13 9.96 -7.39
N PHE A 120 -0.58 8.91 -6.69
CA PHE A 120 0.13 7.63 -6.68
C PHE A 120 0.30 7.06 -8.08
N SER A 121 -0.75 7.04 -8.91
CA SER A 121 -0.66 6.48 -10.27
C SER A 121 0.20 7.33 -11.19
N ARG A 122 0.18 8.66 -11.03
CA ARG A 122 1.09 9.58 -11.75
C ARG A 122 2.55 9.29 -11.40
N ARG A 123 2.88 9.22 -10.11
CA ARG A 123 4.25 8.90 -9.66
C ARG A 123 4.74 7.55 -10.18
N LEU A 124 3.88 6.54 -10.21
CA LEU A 124 4.24 5.23 -10.78
C LEU A 124 4.56 5.32 -12.28
N ARG A 125 3.81 6.14 -13.03
CA ARG A 125 4.08 6.40 -14.44
C ARG A 125 5.41 7.11 -14.62
N ASP A 126 5.64 8.19 -13.87
CA ASP A 126 6.88 8.96 -13.94
C ASP A 126 8.12 8.10 -13.64
N ILE A 127 8.01 7.20 -12.64
CA ILE A 127 9.08 6.23 -12.30
C ILE A 127 9.31 5.24 -13.44
N ALA A 128 8.24 4.73 -14.05
CA ALA A 128 8.34 3.81 -15.19
C ALA A 128 9.03 4.49 -16.38
N ASP A 129 8.58 5.69 -16.74
CA ASP A 129 9.13 6.48 -17.84
C ASP A 129 10.62 6.81 -17.58
N TYR A 130 10.98 7.18 -16.34
CA TYR A 130 12.37 7.43 -15.95
C TYR A 130 13.25 6.18 -16.18
N TRP A 131 12.77 5.00 -15.79
CA TRP A 131 13.51 3.75 -15.95
C TRP A 131 13.69 3.36 -17.41
N GLU A 132 12.63 3.46 -18.22
CA GLU A 132 12.69 3.21 -19.66
C GLU A 132 13.70 4.14 -20.35
N ASN A 133 13.67 5.44 -20.01
CA ASN A 133 14.62 6.42 -20.50
C ASN A 133 16.07 6.10 -20.10
N TYR A 134 16.29 5.64 -18.87
CA TYR A 134 17.61 5.22 -18.40
C TYR A 134 18.15 4.03 -19.21
N LEU A 135 17.33 3.01 -19.46
CA LEU A 135 17.74 1.84 -20.25
C LEU A 135 18.04 2.22 -21.71
N ALA A 136 17.21 3.08 -22.30
CA ALA A 136 17.45 3.62 -23.64
C ALA A 136 18.78 4.39 -23.71
N ALA A 137 19.07 5.25 -22.73
CA ALA A 137 20.34 5.98 -22.64
C ALA A 137 21.55 5.04 -22.50
N LYS A 138 21.39 3.89 -21.85
CA LYS A 138 22.43 2.86 -21.70
C LYS A 138 22.53 1.92 -22.91
N LYS A 139 21.75 2.15 -23.97
CA LYS A 139 21.68 1.30 -25.18
C LYS A 139 21.42 -0.17 -24.83
N VAL A 140 20.74 -0.42 -23.71
CA VAL A 140 20.27 -1.77 -23.38
C VAL A 140 19.13 -2.06 -24.33
N VAL A 141 19.34 -3.01 -25.25
CA VAL A 141 18.27 -3.50 -26.12
C VAL A 141 17.22 -4.10 -25.20
N LEU A 142 16.08 -3.41 -25.07
CA LEU A 142 14.89 -4.01 -24.50
C LEU A 142 14.49 -5.12 -25.47
N ASN A 143 14.90 -6.36 -25.17
CA ASN A 143 14.26 -7.52 -25.73
C ASN A 143 12.82 -7.53 -25.21
N ALA A 144 11.96 -6.75 -25.84
CA ALA A 144 10.53 -6.94 -25.76
C ALA A 144 10.31 -8.33 -26.35
N GLY A 145 10.24 -9.33 -25.48
CA GLY A 145 9.93 -10.69 -25.85
C GLY A 145 8.69 -10.68 -26.72
N SER A 146 8.89 -11.07 -27.98
CA SER A 146 7.88 -11.26 -28.99
C SER A 146 6.75 -12.19 -28.51
N LYS A 147 5.53 -11.84 -28.94
CA LYS A 147 4.24 -12.57 -28.89
C LYS A 147 3.31 -12.31 -27.68
#